data_AF-Q13E45-F1
#
_entry.id   AF-Q13E45-F1
#
_cell.length_a   1.000
_cell.length_b   1.000
_cell.length_c   1.000
_cell.angle_alpha   90.00
_cell.angle_beta   90.00
_cell.angle_gamma   90.00
#
_symmetry.space_group_name_H-M   'P 1'
#
loop_
_entity.id
_entity.type
_entity.pdbx_description
1 polymer ?
#
loop_
_entity_poly.entity_id
_entity_poly.type
_entity_poly.pdbx_seq_one_letter_code
_entity_poly.pdbx_strand_id
1 'polypeptide(L)'
;MLRFRVLASTLPLLAMGLFARSELIAGPQPCIAVGDHAVQIAPASWLAHLRVGFTEDPARATIRVQIVDSPDAADFAVTDDAGNTDSGACALTPETRLVGIAAHPASDEPLIYLTYDAGGGADYRIFVSSNSFTLRQAAALLVGASDRNAPIATASIGSRS
;
A
#
# COMPACT_ATOMS: atom_id res chain seq x y z
N MET A 1 -23.58 -33.93 60.29
CA MET A 1 -24.03 -32.53 60.35
C MET A 1 -23.37 -31.76 59.21
N LEU A 2 -24.22 -31.22 58.34
CA LEU A 2 -24.00 -30.51 57.08
C LEU A 2 -23.40 -29.11 57.33
N ARG A 3 -22.37 -28.67 56.59
CA ARG A 3 -22.20 -27.26 56.11
C ARG A 3 -21.28 -27.20 54.87
N PHE A 4 -21.91 -27.25 53.69
CA PHE A 4 -21.38 -26.71 52.44
C PHE A 4 -21.17 -25.19 52.59
N ARG A 5 -20.03 -24.66 52.14
CA ARG A 5 -19.91 -23.25 51.81
C ARG A 5 -19.09 -23.10 50.54
N VAL A 6 -19.81 -23.21 49.43
CA VAL A 6 -19.42 -22.67 48.13
C VAL A 6 -19.37 -21.15 48.27
N LEU A 7 -18.17 -20.59 48.18
CA LEU A 7 -17.95 -19.18 47.81
C LEU A 7 -17.07 -19.27 46.55
N ALA A 8 -17.69 -19.56 45.42
CA ALA A 8 -18.00 -18.54 44.42
C ALA A 8 -16.72 -17.80 44.00
N SER A 9 -15.90 -18.48 43.20
CA SER A 9 -14.88 -17.88 42.33
C SER A 9 -15.52 -16.73 41.57
N THR A 10 -15.31 -15.52 42.06
CA THR A 10 -15.75 -14.30 41.43
C THR A 10 -14.52 -13.71 40.73
N LEU A 11 -14.60 -13.72 39.40
CA LEU A 11 -13.76 -12.99 38.45
C LEU A 11 -12.33 -13.52 38.17
N PRO A 12 -12.17 -14.60 37.40
CA PRO A 12 -11.36 -14.53 36.19
C PRO A 12 -12.25 -14.12 35.03
N LEU A 13 -11.71 -13.43 34.02
CA LEU A 13 -12.37 -13.00 32.76
C LEU A 13 -12.90 -11.55 32.75
N LEU A 14 -12.01 -10.58 32.93
CA LEU A 14 -12.23 -9.24 32.38
C LEU A 14 -10.90 -8.58 32.04
N ALA A 15 -10.23 -9.09 31.00
CA ALA A 15 -9.11 -8.40 30.34
C ALA A 15 -8.87 -8.97 28.93
N MET A 16 -9.90 -8.96 28.08
CA MET A 16 -9.73 -9.05 26.63
C MET A 16 -10.78 -8.16 25.99
N GLY A 17 -10.41 -6.92 25.73
CA GLY A 17 -11.37 -5.92 25.27
C GLY A 17 -10.76 -4.60 24.85
N LEU A 18 -9.55 -4.60 24.28
CA LEU A 18 -8.94 -3.43 23.64
C LEU A 18 -8.10 -3.86 22.42
N PHE A 19 -8.72 -4.59 21.48
CA PHE A 19 -8.22 -4.72 20.10
C PHE A 19 -9.36 -4.49 19.12
N ALA A 20 -9.97 -3.31 19.22
CA ALA A 20 -10.79 -2.71 18.19
C ALA A 20 -10.62 -1.20 18.44
N ARG A 21 -10.01 -0.41 17.58
CA ARG A 21 -10.38 -0.19 16.18
C ARG A 21 -9.21 0.46 15.46
N SER A 22 -8.87 0.00 14.26
CA SER A 22 -8.35 0.84 13.16
C SER A 22 -8.37 0.15 11.79
N GLU A 23 -8.53 -1.17 11.69
CA GLU A 23 -8.33 -1.90 10.42
C GLU A 23 -9.59 -2.58 9.85
N LEU A 24 -10.79 -1.99 10.01
CA LEU A 24 -12.05 -2.64 9.60
C LEU A 24 -12.97 -1.72 8.80
N ILE A 25 -12.42 -1.04 7.80
CA ILE A 25 -13.13 -0.84 6.52
C ILE A 25 -12.06 -1.06 5.45
N ALA A 26 -11.92 -2.30 4.99
CA ALA A 26 -11.17 -2.57 3.77
C ALA A 26 -11.96 -1.94 2.62
N GLY A 27 -11.72 -0.66 2.37
CA GLY A 27 -12.21 0.02 1.18
C GLY A 27 -11.65 -0.65 -0.08
N PRO A 28 -12.11 -0.24 -1.28
CA PRO A 28 -11.60 -0.73 -2.54
C PRO A 28 -10.06 -0.74 -2.51
N GLN A 29 -9.45 -1.92 -2.51
CA GLN A 29 -8.01 -2.02 -2.34
C GLN A 29 -7.35 -1.53 -3.64
N PRO A 30 -6.55 -0.46 -3.56
CA PRO A 30 -5.95 0.14 -4.74
C PRO A 30 -5.05 -0.88 -5.45
N CYS A 31 -5.25 -1.03 -6.75
CA CYS A 31 -4.54 -2.00 -7.58
C CYS A 31 -4.18 -1.40 -8.95
N ILE A 32 -3.11 -1.92 -9.53
CA ILE A 32 -2.64 -1.57 -10.86
C ILE A 32 -2.33 -2.84 -11.66
N ALA A 33 -2.70 -2.86 -12.93
CA ALA A 33 -2.26 -3.88 -13.88
C ALA A 33 -0.91 -3.48 -14.48
N VAL A 34 0.07 -4.38 -14.49
CA VAL A 34 1.43 -4.16 -15.01
C VAL A 34 1.81 -5.35 -15.87
N GLY A 35 1.76 -5.16 -17.19
CA GLY A 35 1.89 -6.28 -18.13
C GLY A 35 0.81 -7.34 -17.88
N ASP A 36 1.23 -8.58 -17.62
CA ASP A 36 0.35 -9.73 -17.37
C ASP A 36 0.03 -9.96 -15.87
N HIS A 37 0.55 -9.10 -14.97
CA HIS A 37 0.42 -9.25 -13.53
C HIS A 37 -0.29 -8.06 -12.89
N ALA A 38 -0.98 -8.30 -11.78
CA ALA A 38 -1.59 -7.24 -10.97
C ALA A 38 -0.74 -6.97 -9.73
N VAL A 39 -0.63 -5.69 -9.34
CA VAL A 39 -0.02 -5.26 -8.09
C VAL A 39 -1.08 -4.60 -7.24
N GLN A 40 -1.19 -4.99 -5.97
CA GLN A 40 -2.25 -4.52 -5.08
C GLN A 40 -1.69 -4.16 -3.71
N ILE A 41 -2.29 -3.15 -3.05
CA ILE A 41 -2.00 -2.88 -1.64
C ILE A 41 -2.55 -4.01 -0.77
N ALA A 42 -1.67 -4.59 0.04
CA ALA A 42 -2.04 -5.63 0.98
C ALA A 42 -2.98 -5.03 2.05
N PRO A 43 -4.08 -5.73 2.40
CA PRO A 43 -4.99 -5.28 3.45
C PRO A 43 -4.32 -5.22 4.83
N ALA A 44 -3.23 -5.97 5.01
CA ALA A 44 -2.30 -5.83 6.13
C ALA A 44 -0.87 -5.98 5.61
N SER A 45 0.07 -5.16 6.10
CA SER A 45 1.45 -5.16 5.62
C SER A 45 2.20 -6.49 5.84
N TRP A 46 1.79 -7.30 6.82
CA TRP A 46 2.37 -8.63 7.04
C TRP A 46 1.92 -9.67 6.00
N LEU A 47 0.81 -9.43 5.29
CA LEU A 47 0.34 -10.29 4.18
C LEU A 47 1.02 -9.93 2.87
N ALA A 48 1.80 -8.85 2.84
CA ALA A 48 2.45 -8.39 1.63
C ALA A 48 3.64 -9.28 1.26
N HIS A 49 3.78 -9.55 -0.03
CA HIS A 49 4.96 -10.20 -0.59
C HIS A 49 6.15 -9.22 -0.60
N LEU A 50 5.87 -7.94 -0.84
CA LEU A 50 6.85 -6.86 -0.75
C LEU A 50 6.39 -5.83 0.28
N ARG A 51 7.30 -5.47 1.19
CA ARG A 51 7.07 -4.40 2.15
C ARG A 51 7.94 -3.21 1.80
N VAL A 52 7.36 -2.01 1.85
CA VAL A 52 8.06 -0.75 1.60
C VAL A 52 7.85 0.20 2.77
N GLY A 53 8.87 0.99 3.08
CA GLY A 53 8.84 2.04 4.08
C GLY A 53 8.91 3.42 3.45
N PHE A 54 8.59 4.44 4.26
CA PHE A 54 8.74 5.84 3.87
C PHE A 54 9.71 6.54 4.81
N THR A 55 10.50 7.46 4.27
CA THR A 55 11.40 8.30 5.03
C THR A 55 11.27 9.75 4.58
N GLU A 56 11.48 10.67 5.50
CA GLU A 56 11.59 12.11 5.22
C GLU A 56 13.05 12.54 5.04
N ASP A 57 14.00 11.65 5.34
CA ASP A 57 15.43 11.90 5.16
C ASP A 57 15.87 11.38 3.78
N PRO A 58 16.18 12.27 2.82
CA PRO A 58 16.62 11.86 1.49
C PRO A 58 17.92 11.04 1.53
N ALA A 59 18.79 11.22 2.53
CA ALA A 59 20.05 10.48 2.63
C ALA A 59 19.85 9.00 3.01
N ARG A 60 18.70 8.66 3.60
CA ARG A 60 18.33 7.29 3.99
C ARG A 60 17.47 6.59 2.94
N ALA A 61 16.99 7.33 1.95
CA ALA A 61 16.11 6.81 0.92
C ALA A 61 16.88 5.86 -0.01
N THR A 62 16.30 4.70 -0.29
CA THR A 62 16.79 3.81 -1.35
C THR A 62 16.14 4.13 -2.69
N ILE A 63 14.97 4.78 -2.67
CA ILE A 63 14.20 5.17 -3.85
C ILE A 63 13.66 6.58 -3.64
N ARG A 64 13.86 7.45 -4.62
CA ARG A 64 13.35 8.83 -4.66
C ARG A 64 12.22 8.90 -5.67
N VAL A 65 11.05 9.31 -5.21
CA VAL A 65 9.88 9.47 -6.04
C VAL A 65 9.52 10.96 -6.06
N GLN A 66 9.57 11.56 -7.24
CA GLN A 66 9.14 12.93 -7.46
C GLN A 66 7.64 12.97 -7.74
N ILE A 67 6.95 13.87 -7.07
CA ILE A 67 5.55 14.21 -7.33
C ILE A 67 5.55 15.34 -8.34
N VAL A 68 4.90 15.13 -9.47
CA VAL A 68 4.75 16.12 -10.53
C VAL A 68 3.30 16.58 -10.64
N ASP A 69 3.09 17.77 -11.19
CA ASP A 69 1.76 18.40 -11.27
C ASP A 69 1.00 18.08 -12.57
N SER A 70 1.61 17.32 -13.48
CA SER A 70 0.98 16.93 -14.75
C SER A 70 1.21 15.46 -15.07
N PRO A 71 0.23 14.75 -15.64
CA PRO A 71 0.37 13.35 -16.03
C PRO A 71 1.42 13.16 -17.14
N ASP A 72 1.59 14.15 -18.03
CA ASP A 72 2.55 14.08 -19.15
C ASP A 72 4.02 14.11 -18.69
N ALA A 73 4.28 14.64 -17.50
CA ALA A 73 5.61 14.65 -16.89
C ALA A 73 5.87 13.43 -15.99
N ALA A 74 4.86 12.59 -15.75
CA ALA A 74 4.94 11.45 -14.85
C ALA A 74 5.33 10.17 -15.61
N ASP A 75 6.10 9.31 -14.95
CA ASP A 75 6.33 7.94 -15.42
C ASP A 75 5.14 7.05 -15.03
N PHE A 76 4.39 7.44 -14.00
CA PHE A 76 3.18 6.76 -13.55
C PHE A 76 2.12 7.77 -13.09
N ALA A 77 0.97 7.77 -13.76
CA ALA A 77 -0.13 8.69 -13.49
C ALA A 77 -1.35 7.95 -12.93
N VAL A 78 -1.85 8.40 -11.79
CA VAL A 78 -3.06 7.88 -11.15
C VAL A 78 -4.15 8.91 -11.28
N THR A 79 -5.23 8.56 -11.98
CA THR A 79 -6.43 9.40 -12.14
C THR A 79 -7.67 8.57 -11.87
N ASP A 80 -8.67 9.15 -11.21
CA ASP A 80 -9.96 8.46 -10.97
C ASP A 80 -10.79 8.30 -12.27
N ASP A 81 -10.52 9.11 -13.31
CA ASP A 81 -11.35 9.26 -14.52
C ASP A 81 -10.97 8.32 -15.69
N ALA A 82 -10.35 7.18 -15.41
CA ALA A 82 -10.24 6.13 -16.41
C ALA A 82 -11.59 5.38 -16.49
N GLY A 83 -12.53 5.94 -17.26
CA GLY A 83 -13.84 5.35 -17.61
C GLY A 83 -13.78 4.02 -18.38
N ASN A 84 -12.69 3.27 -18.26
CA ASN A 84 -12.56 1.91 -18.74
C ASN A 84 -12.35 0.99 -17.52
N THR A 85 -13.45 0.75 -16.80
CA THR A 85 -13.59 -0.39 -15.89
C THR A 85 -13.55 -1.66 -16.71
N ASP A 86 -12.37 -2.04 -17.20
CA ASP A 86 -12.14 -3.43 -17.52
C ASP A 86 -12.03 -4.13 -16.16
N SER A 87 -13.17 -4.59 -15.65
CA SER A 87 -13.32 -5.21 -14.32
C SER A 87 -12.44 -6.45 -14.12
N GLY A 88 -11.70 -6.89 -15.16
CA GLY A 88 -10.67 -7.92 -15.11
C GLY A 88 -9.24 -7.42 -14.86
N ALA A 89 -8.95 -6.12 -14.96
CA ALA A 89 -7.56 -5.60 -14.87
C ALA A 89 -6.91 -5.82 -13.50
N CYS A 90 -7.71 -5.97 -12.44
CA CYS A 90 -7.24 -6.33 -11.10
C CYS A 90 -7.90 -7.61 -10.56
N ALA A 91 -8.25 -8.54 -11.43
CA ALA A 91 -8.63 -9.87 -10.97
C ALA A 91 -7.45 -10.47 -10.20
N LEU A 92 -7.68 -10.89 -8.96
CA LEU A 92 -6.66 -11.58 -8.16
C LEU A 92 -6.30 -12.91 -8.84
N THR A 93 -5.21 -12.91 -9.59
CA THR A 93 -4.56 -14.13 -10.08
C THR A 93 -3.56 -14.62 -9.02
N PRO A 94 -3.17 -15.91 -9.05
CA PRO A 94 -2.07 -16.42 -8.22
C PRO A 94 -0.77 -15.61 -8.36
N GLU A 95 -0.63 -14.89 -9.48
CA GLU A 95 0.52 -14.04 -9.79
C GLU A 95 0.35 -12.59 -9.30
N THR A 96 -0.68 -12.29 -8.50
CA THR A 96 -0.88 -10.95 -7.96
C THR A 96 0.15 -10.64 -6.87
N ARG A 97 0.90 -9.56 -7.06
CA ARG A 97 1.89 -9.11 -6.07
C ARG A 97 1.24 -8.19 -5.05
N LEU A 98 1.20 -8.64 -3.80
CA LEU A 98 0.73 -7.81 -2.67
C LEU A 98 1.87 -6.93 -2.13
N VAL A 99 1.60 -5.64 -2.00
CA VAL A 99 2.54 -4.62 -1.50
C VAL A 99 2.03 -4.01 -0.21
N GLY A 100 2.86 -4.01 0.83
CA GLY A 100 2.52 -3.52 2.15
C GLY A 100 3.30 -2.27 2.49
N ILE A 101 2.62 -1.25 3.01
CA ILE A 101 3.29 -0.08 3.58
C ILE A 101 3.63 -0.41 5.04
N ALA A 102 4.91 -0.60 5.34
CA ALA A 102 5.39 -0.90 6.68
C ALA A 102 5.56 0.39 7.49
N ALA A 103 4.99 0.44 8.69
CA ALA A 103 5.23 1.53 9.65
C ALA A 103 6.68 1.51 10.18
N HIS A 104 7.24 0.30 10.33
CA HIS A 104 8.61 0.08 10.76
C HIS A 104 9.29 -0.83 9.72
N PRO A 105 9.85 -0.25 8.65
CA PRO A 105 10.55 -1.02 7.63
C PRO A 105 11.81 -1.66 8.21
N ALA A 106 12.07 -2.91 7.83
CA ALA A 106 13.34 -3.57 8.12
C ALA A 106 14.47 -2.90 7.31
N SER A 107 15.73 -3.13 7.69
CA SER A 107 16.88 -2.48 7.04
C SER A 107 17.10 -2.89 5.58
N ASP A 108 16.52 -4.01 5.17
CA ASP A 108 16.56 -4.57 3.82
C ASP A 108 15.32 -4.19 2.97
N GLU A 109 14.31 -3.57 3.59
CA GLU A 109 13.11 -3.10 2.89
C GLU A 109 13.37 -1.75 2.19
N PRO A 110 12.82 -1.54 0.97
CA PRO A 110 12.96 -0.27 0.28
C PRO A 110 12.40 0.91 1.10
N LEU A 111 13.19 1.98 1.22
CA LEU A 111 12.79 3.24 1.82
C LEU A 111 12.52 4.28 0.71
N ILE A 112 11.28 4.74 0.65
CA ILE A 112 10.79 5.70 -0.34
C ILE A 112 10.85 7.11 0.26
N TYR A 113 11.48 8.03 -0.44
CA TYR A 113 11.41 9.46 -0.18
C TYR A 113 10.54 10.13 -1.25
N LEU A 114 9.47 10.81 -0.80
CA LEU A 114 8.58 11.59 -1.66
C LEU A 114 9.06 13.04 -1.69
N THR A 115 9.20 13.62 -2.88
CA THR A 115 9.60 15.02 -3.04
C THR A 115 8.81 15.71 -4.14
N TYR A 116 8.59 17.02 -4.01
CA TYR A 116 8.11 17.85 -5.12
C TYR A 116 9.28 18.53 -5.87
N ASP A 117 10.50 18.46 -5.32
CA ASP A 117 11.67 19.10 -5.90
C ASP A 117 12.21 18.31 -7.10
N ALA A 118 12.33 19.01 -8.24
CA ALA A 118 12.89 18.49 -9.48
C ALA A 118 14.42 18.49 -9.53
N GLY A 119 15.09 19.22 -8.63
CA GLY A 119 16.55 19.38 -8.65
C GLY A 119 17.34 18.18 -8.11
N GLY A 120 16.68 17.23 -7.45
CA GLY A 120 17.32 16.20 -6.61
C GLY A 120 17.60 14.84 -7.28
N GLY A 121 17.33 14.68 -8.58
CA GLY A 121 17.50 13.39 -9.28
C GLY A 121 16.57 12.31 -8.75
N ALA A 122 15.31 12.33 -9.19
CA ALA A 122 14.34 11.31 -8.81
C ALA A 122 14.49 10.04 -9.67
N ASP A 123 14.30 8.88 -9.04
CA ASP A 123 14.30 7.59 -9.73
C ASP A 123 13.01 7.40 -10.53
N TYR A 124 11.90 7.94 -10.02
CA TYR A 124 10.59 7.87 -10.68
C TYR A 124 9.79 9.15 -10.46
N ARG A 125 8.89 9.47 -11.40
CA ARG A 125 7.94 10.57 -11.31
C ARG A 125 6.51 10.06 -11.25
N ILE A 126 5.73 10.53 -10.29
CA ILE A 126 4.32 10.18 -10.13
C ILE A 126 3.42 11.40 -10.21
N PHE A 127 2.27 11.23 -10.84
CA PHE A 127 1.15 12.16 -10.77
C PHE A 127 -0.02 11.45 -10.10
N VAL A 128 -0.65 12.07 -9.10
CA VAL A 128 -1.82 11.49 -8.43
C VAL A 128 -2.92 12.54 -8.36
N SER A 129 -3.99 12.31 -9.13
CA SER A 129 -5.22 13.09 -9.12
C SER A 129 -6.39 12.13 -8.86
N SER A 130 -6.49 11.69 -7.61
CA SER A 130 -7.51 10.75 -7.14
C SER A 130 -7.99 11.12 -5.74
N ASN A 131 -9.28 10.91 -5.47
CA ASN A 131 -9.90 11.02 -4.14
C ASN A 131 -9.79 9.71 -3.35
N SER A 132 -9.52 8.59 -4.02
CA SER A 132 -9.50 7.26 -3.43
C SER A 132 -8.08 6.72 -3.19
N PHE A 133 -7.07 7.26 -3.88
CA PHE A 133 -5.67 6.87 -3.75
C PHE A 133 -4.83 7.95 -3.07
N THR A 134 -4.06 7.55 -2.07
CA THR A 134 -3.04 8.43 -1.48
C THR A 134 -1.74 8.39 -2.28
N LEU A 135 -0.96 9.48 -2.24
CA LEU A 135 0.40 9.55 -2.80
C LEU A 135 1.28 8.39 -2.32
N ARG A 136 1.14 8.02 -1.03
CA ARG A 136 1.89 6.92 -0.43
C ARG A 136 1.53 5.56 -1.03
N GLN A 137 0.24 5.30 -1.24
CA GLN A 137 -0.21 4.07 -1.89
C GLN A 137 0.23 4.01 -3.35
N ALA A 138 0.11 5.12 -4.09
CA ALA A 138 0.57 5.19 -5.48
C ALA A 138 2.08 4.92 -5.59
N ALA A 139 2.89 5.54 -4.74
CA ALA A 139 4.33 5.29 -4.71
C ALA A 139 4.68 3.86 -4.29
N ALA A 140 3.97 3.28 -3.33
CA ALA A 140 4.17 1.89 -2.94
C ALA A 140 3.83 0.92 -4.07
N LEU A 141 2.71 1.14 -4.77
CA LEU A 141 2.30 0.35 -5.94
C LEU A 141 3.33 0.47 -7.06
N LEU A 142 3.76 1.69 -7.38
CA LEU A 142 4.82 1.94 -8.34
C LEU A 142 6.09 1.14 -7.99
N VAL A 143 6.58 1.25 -6.75
CA VAL A 143 7.79 0.53 -6.32
C VAL A 143 7.60 -0.98 -6.32
N GLY A 144 6.41 -1.48 -6.01
CA GLY A 144 6.11 -2.91 -6.05
C GLY A 144 5.92 -3.47 -7.46
N ALA A 145 5.50 -2.63 -8.39
CA ALA A 145 5.42 -2.93 -9.81
C ALA A 145 6.76 -2.80 -10.52
N SER A 146 7.63 -1.91 -10.05
CA SER A 146 8.93 -1.68 -10.64
C SER A 146 9.83 -2.84 -10.24
N ASP A 147 9.99 -3.80 -11.13
CA ASP A 147 11.20 -4.60 -11.09
C ASP A 147 12.37 -3.66 -11.38
N ARG A 148 13.43 -3.73 -10.57
CA ARG A 148 14.59 -2.82 -10.63
C ARG A 148 15.28 -2.74 -12.02
N ASN A 149 14.84 -3.55 -12.98
CA ASN A 149 15.37 -3.67 -14.33
C ASN A 149 14.38 -3.30 -15.46
N ALA A 150 13.12 -2.90 -15.17
CA ALA A 150 12.14 -2.61 -16.23
C ALA A 150 11.29 -1.36 -15.93
N PRO A 151 11.24 -0.36 -16.85
CA PRO A 151 10.32 0.75 -16.72
C PRO A 151 8.88 0.28 -16.99
N ILE A 152 7.95 0.66 -16.12
CA ILE A 152 6.52 0.40 -16.29
C ILE A 152 5.97 1.42 -17.29
N ALA A 153 5.52 0.97 -18.46
CA ALA A 153 5.07 1.85 -19.53
C ALA A 153 3.55 2.09 -19.55
N THR A 154 2.75 1.24 -18.90
CA THR A 154 1.27 1.37 -18.90
C THR A 154 0.68 0.67 -17.69
N ALA A 155 -0.17 1.37 -16.93
CA ALA A 155 -0.94 0.78 -15.84
C ALA A 155 -2.38 1.30 -15.81
N SER A 156 -3.33 0.40 -15.58
CA SER A 156 -4.75 0.72 -15.40
C SER A 156 -5.15 0.51 -13.95
N ILE A 157 -5.91 1.46 -13.39
CA ILE A 157 -6.42 1.40 -12.02
C ILE A 157 -7.72 0.63 -11.98
N GLY A 158 -7.84 -0.30 -11.02
CA GLY A 158 -9.11 -0.91 -10.64
C GLY A 158 -9.51 -0.52 -9.22
N SER A 159 -10.82 -0.41 -8.98
CA SER A 159 -11.38 -0.36 -7.63
C SER A 159 -12.31 -1.56 -7.45
N ARG A 160 -12.20 -2.25 -6.32
CA ARG A 160 -13.06 -3.39 -5.97
C ARG A 160 -14.26 -2.89 -5.19
N SER A 161 -15.46 -3.04 -5.76
CA SER A 161 -16.74 -2.76 -5.09
C SER A 161 -17.14 -3.88 -4.14
#